data_AF-A0A847AQY5-F1
#
_entry.id   AF-A0A847AQY5-F1
#
_cell.length_a   1.000
_cell.length_b   1.000
_cell.length_c   1.000
_cell.angle_alpha   90.00
_cell.angle_beta   90.00
_cell.angle_gamma   90.00
#
_symmetry.space_group_name_H-M   'P 1'
#
loop_
_entity.id
_entity.type
_entity.pdbx_description
1 polymer ?
#
loop_
_entity_poly.entity_id
_entity_poly.type
_entity_poly.pdbx_seq_one_letter_code
_entity_poly.pdbx_strand_id
1 'polypeptide(L)'
;MKKFILFPFIINLLFVCFAAGNALNSEDIVLENQQMRLIIGSDGIVKSLVYKPSGEECLEQGREISFFSVTQERPFHNEIKLAYPTKKMTFNAESIVKNGNELIVKFELIFYKARIKVDITPQYINFTVKDFFIEGDDYGIGVNTGLMPPVYEMNFIQLPVKNRKYFGEWLNVSWDEKVAVNVLATDIHARIDAEKRAGYKILNAGLERDIQLTDVSAAIIVSKPDELLDNIARVEEDFDLPRGAASRKHELYNSSYYAASGMTPENADEHIKYAKMGGFRTMKLSYHSIVESGPSWSKKGDYDWRKDILPNGRPDLEKLLGKIKSNGIATGLHFLHSHIGRDSRYVTPIPDHRLNLLKYFTISEPLGMNDTEIFVEQNPKNTTMADGMRVL
;
A
#
# COMPACT_ATOMS: atom_id res chain seq x y z
N MET A 1 -44.71 58.01 -46.42
CA MET A 1 -44.97 56.78 -45.66
C MET A 1 -43.64 56.24 -45.15
N LYS A 2 -43.37 56.37 -43.85
CA LYS A 2 -42.11 55.92 -43.21
C LYS A 2 -42.15 54.41 -42.99
N LYS A 3 -41.16 53.66 -43.48
CA LYS A 3 -40.97 52.24 -43.18
C LYS A 3 -40.17 52.10 -41.89
N PHE A 4 -40.76 51.45 -40.89
CA PHE A 4 -40.10 51.01 -39.67
C PHE A 4 -39.29 49.74 -39.97
N ILE A 5 -38.02 49.71 -39.56
CA ILE A 5 -37.19 48.50 -39.53
C ILE A 5 -37.11 48.08 -38.06
N LEU A 6 -37.69 46.93 -37.73
CA LEU A 6 -37.60 46.29 -36.41
C LEU A 6 -36.28 45.51 -36.33
N PHE A 7 -35.44 45.83 -35.36
CA PHE A 7 -34.30 45.00 -34.95
C PHE A 7 -34.75 44.06 -33.80
N PRO A 8 -34.49 42.75 -33.84
CA PRO A 8 -34.74 41.89 -32.69
C PRO A 8 -33.57 41.97 -31.70
N PHE A 9 -33.88 42.31 -30.45
CA PHE A 9 -32.98 42.19 -29.31
C PHE A 9 -32.88 40.71 -28.92
N ILE A 10 -31.68 40.13 -29.05
CA ILE A 10 -31.36 38.81 -28.48
C ILE A 10 -30.94 39.04 -27.03
N ILE A 11 -31.79 38.62 -26.09
CA ILE A 11 -31.48 38.59 -24.66
C ILE A 11 -30.66 37.32 -24.38
N ASN A 12 -29.36 37.47 -24.13
CA ASN A 12 -28.52 36.40 -23.61
C ASN A 12 -28.83 36.20 -22.12
N LEU A 13 -29.55 35.12 -21.80
CA LEU A 13 -29.80 34.70 -20.43
C LEU A 13 -28.59 33.90 -19.94
N LEU A 14 -27.71 34.56 -19.18
CA LEU A 14 -26.59 33.92 -18.48
C LEU A 14 -27.14 33.07 -17.33
N PHE A 15 -27.19 31.75 -17.53
CA PHE A 15 -27.36 30.79 -16.45
C PHE A 15 -26.08 30.74 -15.62
N VAL A 16 -26.06 31.44 -14.48
CA VAL A 16 -25.05 31.24 -13.44
C VAL A 16 -25.45 30.01 -12.65
N CYS A 17 -24.83 28.86 -12.97
CA CYS A 17 -24.88 27.69 -12.11
C CYS A 17 -24.09 27.99 -10.82
N PHE A 18 -24.81 28.24 -9.72
CA PHE A 18 -24.23 28.16 -8.38
C PHE A 18 -23.94 26.68 -8.08
N ALA A 19 -22.69 26.25 -8.25
CA ALA A 19 -22.20 25.07 -7.55
C ALA A 19 -22.23 25.39 -6.05
N ALA A 20 -22.98 24.60 -5.28
CA ALA A 20 -22.95 24.65 -3.82
C ALA A 20 -21.57 24.21 -3.33
N GLY A 21 -20.61 25.12 -3.34
CA GLY A 21 -19.33 24.94 -2.68
C GLY A 21 -19.54 25.13 -1.18
N ASN A 22 -19.14 24.14 -0.38
CA ASN A 22 -19.00 24.31 1.06
C ASN A 22 -18.14 25.56 1.30
N ALA A 23 -18.68 26.54 2.02
CA ALA A 23 -17.94 27.75 2.35
C ALA A 23 -16.70 27.35 3.16
N LEU A 24 -15.52 27.73 2.67
CA LEU A 24 -14.26 27.55 3.39
C LEU A 24 -14.36 28.27 4.74
N ASN A 25 -14.17 27.53 5.83
CA ASN A 25 -13.96 28.16 7.13
C ASN A 25 -12.50 28.64 7.20
N SER A 26 -12.23 29.76 7.87
CA SER A 26 -10.87 30.33 7.97
C SER A 26 -9.86 29.39 8.66
N GLU A 27 -10.36 28.38 9.37
CA GLU A 27 -9.54 27.38 10.08
C GLU A 27 -9.30 26.10 9.26
N ASP A 28 -9.92 25.96 8.08
CA ASP A 28 -9.76 24.76 7.27
C ASP A 28 -8.33 24.62 6.75
N ILE A 29 -7.82 23.39 6.77
CA ILE A 29 -6.50 23.05 6.25
C ILE A 29 -6.59 22.88 4.74
N VAL A 30 -6.02 23.83 4.01
CA VAL A 30 -5.90 23.78 2.54
C VAL A 30 -4.49 23.34 2.14
N LEU A 31 -4.41 22.22 1.41
CA LEU A 31 -3.19 21.70 0.81
C LEU A 31 -3.37 21.65 -0.69
N GLU A 32 -2.54 22.37 -1.45
CA GLU A 32 -2.67 22.42 -2.91
C GLU A 32 -1.33 22.39 -3.62
N ASN A 33 -1.33 21.78 -4.80
CA ASN A 33 -0.23 21.83 -5.76
C ASN A 33 -0.75 22.28 -7.14
N GLN A 34 -0.04 21.95 -8.22
CA GLN A 34 -0.47 22.32 -9.57
C GLN A 34 -1.73 21.55 -10.02
N GLN A 35 -1.89 20.31 -9.58
CA GLN A 35 -2.92 19.39 -10.05
C GLN A 35 -4.16 19.33 -9.14
N MET A 36 -3.99 19.47 -7.82
CA MET A 36 -5.07 19.27 -6.86
C MET A 36 -5.12 20.28 -5.73
N ARG A 37 -6.31 20.38 -5.13
CA ARG A 37 -6.57 21.04 -3.86
C ARG A 37 -7.32 20.08 -2.95
N LEU A 38 -6.70 19.72 -1.83
CA LEU A 38 -7.30 18.98 -0.72
C LEU A 38 -7.70 19.96 0.38
N ILE A 39 -8.92 19.83 0.89
CA ILE A 39 -9.44 20.60 2.02
C ILE A 39 -9.82 19.62 3.12
N ILE A 40 -9.19 19.80 4.29
CA ILE A 40 -9.50 19.07 5.52
C ILE A 40 -10.03 20.09 6.52
N GLY A 41 -11.18 19.83 7.14
CA GLY A 41 -11.69 20.69 8.21
C GLY A 41 -10.74 20.73 9.40
N SER A 42 -10.79 21.81 10.17
CA SER A 42 -10.06 21.89 11.44
C SER A 42 -10.49 20.81 12.43
N ASP A 43 -11.69 20.26 12.27
CA ASP A 43 -12.25 19.09 12.98
C ASP A 43 -11.73 17.73 12.48
N GLY A 44 -10.87 17.73 11.46
CA GLY A 44 -10.32 16.53 10.85
C GLY A 44 -11.21 15.83 9.82
N ILE A 45 -12.39 16.36 9.51
CA ILE A 45 -13.25 15.81 8.47
C ILE A 45 -12.74 16.24 7.08
N VAL A 46 -12.59 15.29 6.16
CA VAL A 46 -12.22 15.63 4.78
C VAL A 46 -13.40 16.27 4.06
N LYS A 47 -13.21 17.49 3.53
CA LYS A 47 -14.28 18.28 2.93
C LYS A 47 -14.29 18.20 1.41
N SER A 48 -13.12 18.19 0.77
CA SER A 48 -13.03 18.31 -0.69
C SER A 48 -11.66 17.84 -1.22
N LEU A 49 -11.66 17.24 -2.41
CA LEU A 49 -10.46 16.99 -3.21
C LEU A 49 -10.76 17.39 -4.67
N VAL A 50 -10.33 18.57 -5.06
CA VAL A 50 -10.58 19.11 -6.41
C VAL A 50 -9.40 18.82 -7.31
N TYR A 51 -9.69 18.30 -8.50
CA TYR A 51 -8.76 18.32 -9.63
C TYR A 51 -8.76 19.71 -10.25
N LYS A 52 -7.72 20.51 -9.98
CA LYS A 52 -7.65 21.94 -10.28
C LYS A 52 -7.84 22.28 -11.77
N PRO A 53 -7.24 21.55 -12.73
CA PRO A 53 -7.38 21.88 -14.14
C PRO A 53 -8.81 21.88 -14.67
N SER A 54 -9.70 21.01 -14.16
CA SER A 54 -11.11 20.97 -14.57
C SER A 54 -12.08 21.55 -13.53
N GLY A 55 -11.63 21.74 -12.30
CA GLY A 55 -12.49 22.08 -11.16
C GLY A 55 -13.35 20.92 -10.67
N GLU A 56 -13.05 19.69 -11.06
CA GLU A 56 -13.86 18.52 -10.71
C GLU A 56 -13.64 18.08 -9.25
N GLU A 57 -14.72 18.03 -8.47
CA GLU A 57 -14.74 17.45 -7.13
C GLU A 57 -14.66 15.92 -7.21
N CYS A 58 -13.61 15.36 -6.61
CA CYS A 58 -13.32 13.92 -6.64
C CYS A 58 -13.95 13.14 -5.48
N LEU A 59 -14.28 13.81 -4.37
CA LEU A 59 -14.88 13.17 -3.19
C LEU A 59 -16.39 13.15 -3.26
N GLU A 60 -16.97 12.08 -2.75
CA GLU A 60 -18.38 11.98 -2.47
C GLU A 60 -18.75 12.97 -1.36
N GLN A 61 -19.66 13.89 -1.65
CA GLN A 61 -20.02 14.97 -0.73
C GLN A 61 -21.01 14.51 0.34
N GLY A 62 -21.07 15.24 1.46
CA GLY A 62 -21.97 14.92 2.58
C GLY A 62 -21.57 13.67 3.35
N ARG A 63 -20.29 13.29 3.31
CA ARG A 63 -19.72 12.17 4.08
C ARG A 63 -18.82 12.74 5.18
N GLU A 64 -19.10 12.39 6.43
CA GLU A 64 -18.27 12.75 7.57
C GLU A 64 -17.17 11.69 7.76
N ILE A 65 -16.18 11.69 6.86
CA ILE A 65 -15.01 10.81 6.98
C ILE A 65 -13.86 11.61 7.58
N SER A 66 -13.36 11.16 8.73
CA SER A 66 -12.16 11.73 9.33
C SER A 66 -10.94 11.37 8.49
N PHE A 67 -10.09 12.34 8.15
CA PHE A 67 -8.90 12.12 7.34
C PHE A 67 -7.84 11.31 8.10
N PHE A 68 -7.76 11.49 9.43
CA PHE A 68 -6.87 10.76 10.33
C PHE A 68 -7.69 10.00 11.38
N SER A 69 -7.34 8.74 11.65
CA SER A 69 -7.90 8.01 12.78
C SER A 69 -6.86 7.10 13.40
N VAL A 70 -6.96 6.88 14.71
CA VAL A 70 -6.06 5.98 15.43
C VAL A 70 -6.87 4.91 16.12
N THR A 71 -6.39 3.68 16.01
CA THR A 71 -7.02 2.53 16.63
C THR A 71 -6.13 1.99 17.73
N GLN A 72 -6.75 1.64 18.85
CA GLN A 72 -6.08 1.03 19.99
C GLN A 72 -6.74 -0.30 20.32
N GLU A 73 -5.91 -1.30 20.61
CA GLU A 73 -6.36 -2.55 21.19
C GLU A 73 -6.30 -2.42 22.71
N ARG A 74 -7.48 -2.32 23.35
CA ARG A 74 -7.60 -2.13 24.80
C ARG A 74 -8.35 -3.32 25.43
N PRO A 75 -7.68 -4.45 25.70
CA PRO A 75 -8.33 -5.60 26.31
C PRO A 75 -8.77 -5.35 27.77
N PHE A 76 -8.14 -4.41 28.50
CA PHE A 76 -8.59 -3.94 29.82
C PHE A 76 -8.08 -2.51 30.08
N HIS A 77 -8.94 -1.55 30.38
CA HIS A 77 -8.50 -0.16 30.62
C HIS A 77 -9.12 0.46 31.87
N ASN A 78 -8.31 0.67 32.92
CA ASN A 78 -8.78 1.23 34.19
C ASN A 78 -9.20 2.72 34.11
N GLU A 79 -8.67 3.46 33.13
CA GLU A 79 -8.80 4.94 33.04
C GLU A 79 -10.12 5.40 32.38
N ILE A 80 -10.75 4.55 31.57
CA ILE A 80 -12.02 4.83 30.85
C ILE A 80 -13.11 3.81 31.16
N LYS A 81 -12.97 3.11 32.30
CA LYS A 81 -13.66 1.86 32.67
C LYS A 81 -15.20 1.92 32.74
N LEU A 82 -15.79 3.09 32.49
CA LEU A 82 -17.23 3.34 32.52
C LEU A 82 -17.78 3.93 31.21
N ALA A 83 -16.90 4.40 30.31
CA ALA A 83 -17.33 5.05 29.08
C ALA A 83 -17.53 4.05 27.94
N TYR A 84 -16.73 2.98 27.85
CA TYR A 84 -16.79 2.04 26.73
C TYR A 84 -16.51 0.58 27.13
N PRO A 85 -17.17 -0.38 26.46
CA PRO A 85 -16.89 -1.80 26.63
C PRO A 85 -15.49 -2.15 26.10
N THR A 86 -14.90 -3.21 26.65
CA THR A 86 -13.66 -3.81 26.15
C THR A 86 -13.79 -4.22 24.68
N LYS A 87 -13.22 -3.42 23.78
CA LYS A 87 -13.10 -3.72 22.35
C LYS A 87 -11.96 -2.93 21.74
N LYS A 88 -11.52 -3.33 20.55
CA LYS A 88 -10.71 -2.47 19.67
C LYS A 88 -11.51 -1.19 19.38
N MET A 89 -10.90 -0.04 19.63
CA MET A 89 -11.57 1.26 19.48
C MET A 89 -10.76 2.17 18.56
N THR A 90 -11.48 2.82 17.65
CA THR A 90 -10.95 3.84 16.75
C THR A 90 -11.39 5.20 17.24
N PHE A 91 -10.44 6.12 17.36
CA PHE A 91 -10.62 7.51 17.73
C PHE A 91 -10.31 8.35 16.49
N ASN A 92 -11.27 9.16 16.06
CA ASN A 92 -11.08 10.04 14.91
C ASN A 92 -10.26 11.27 15.32
N ALA A 93 -9.71 11.98 14.34
CA ALA A 93 -9.20 13.32 14.60
C ALA A 93 -10.34 14.22 15.12
N GLU A 94 -10.08 14.90 16.23
CA GLU A 94 -10.95 15.92 16.83
C GLU A 94 -10.51 17.32 16.39
N SER A 95 -9.20 17.54 16.24
CA SER A 95 -8.67 18.80 15.75
C SER A 95 -7.36 18.65 15.00
N ILE A 96 -7.16 19.43 13.93
CA ILE A 96 -5.92 19.51 13.18
C ILE A 96 -5.42 20.96 13.15
N VAL A 97 -4.15 21.14 13.51
CA VAL A 97 -3.47 22.44 13.38
C VAL A 97 -2.30 22.30 12.41
N LYS A 98 -2.22 23.18 11.42
CA LYS A 98 -1.09 23.23 10.49
C LYS A 98 -0.02 24.19 10.98
N ASN A 99 1.19 23.67 11.17
CA ASN A 99 2.38 24.43 11.55
C ASN A 99 3.44 24.29 10.44
N GLY A 100 3.52 25.26 9.53
CA GLY A 100 4.42 25.18 8.39
C GLY A 100 4.07 24.00 7.47
N ASN A 101 4.98 23.03 7.37
CA ASN A 101 4.82 21.79 6.61
C ASN A 101 4.39 20.60 7.48
N GLU A 102 3.95 20.82 8.70
CA GLU A 102 3.49 19.78 9.61
C GLU A 102 2.01 19.97 9.98
N LEU A 103 1.33 18.86 10.21
CA LEU A 103 -0.01 18.81 10.80
C LEU A 103 0.11 18.17 12.17
N ILE A 104 -0.43 18.85 13.19
CA ILE A 104 -0.58 18.34 14.54
C ILE A 104 -2.02 17.86 14.69
N VAL A 105 -2.18 16.56 14.88
CA VAL A 105 -3.48 15.89 14.95
C VAL A 105 -3.77 15.52 16.38
N LYS A 106 -4.84 16.07 16.94
CA LYS A 106 -5.44 15.64 18.21
C LYS A 106 -6.60 14.69 17.90
N PHE A 107 -6.73 13.65 18.70
CA PHE A 107 -7.78 12.66 18.53
C PHE A 107 -8.82 12.76 19.66
N GLU A 108 -10.02 12.29 19.38
CA GLU A 108 -11.11 12.20 20.35
C GLU A 108 -10.70 11.40 21.58
N LEU A 109 -11.03 11.89 22.79
CA LEU A 109 -10.94 11.17 24.07
C LEU A 109 -9.55 10.69 24.52
N ILE A 110 -8.49 10.96 23.75
CA ILE A 110 -7.12 10.53 24.06
C ILE A 110 -6.16 11.73 24.05
N PHE A 111 -5.10 11.62 24.86
CA PHE A 111 -4.26 12.78 25.18
C PHE A 111 -3.05 12.95 24.27
N TYR A 112 -2.57 11.88 23.64
CA TYR A 112 -1.47 11.98 22.69
C TYR A 112 -1.94 12.51 21.34
N LYS A 113 -1.03 13.18 20.66
CA LYS A 113 -1.18 13.74 19.33
C LYS A 113 -0.28 13.00 18.34
N ALA A 114 -0.56 13.15 17.06
CA ALA A 114 0.35 12.72 16.00
C ALA A 114 0.93 13.93 15.27
N ARG A 115 2.21 13.88 14.91
CA ARG A 115 2.84 14.84 14.00
C ARG A 115 2.96 14.23 12.62
N ILE A 116 2.36 14.90 11.64
CA ILE A 116 2.35 14.45 10.25
C ILE A 116 3.12 15.47 9.42
N LYS A 117 4.24 15.07 8.83
CA LYS A 117 4.96 15.89 7.86
C LYS A 117 4.23 15.83 6.52
N VAL A 118 4.11 16.98 5.87
CA VAL A 118 3.48 17.15 4.56
C VAL A 118 4.49 17.69 3.57
N ASP A 119 4.75 16.95 2.50
CA ASP A 119 5.60 17.37 1.39
C ASP A 119 4.73 17.60 0.15
N ILE A 120 4.67 18.86 -0.31
CA ILE A 120 3.87 19.25 -1.46
C ILE A 120 4.80 19.38 -2.68
N THR A 121 4.62 18.53 -3.67
CA THR A 121 5.30 18.61 -4.97
C THR A 121 4.32 19.03 -6.05
N PRO A 122 4.78 19.41 -7.26
CA PRO A 122 3.86 19.74 -8.35
C PRO A 122 2.92 18.58 -8.74
N GLN A 123 3.36 17.33 -8.58
CA GLN A 123 2.64 16.12 -9.02
C GLN A 123 1.82 15.45 -7.92
N TYR A 124 2.27 15.51 -6.66
CA TYR A 124 1.65 14.79 -5.54
C TYR A 124 1.75 15.55 -4.22
N ILE A 125 1.03 15.07 -3.21
CA ILE A 125 1.19 15.53 -1.81
C ILE A 125 1.46 14.28 -0.97
N ASN A 126 2.62 14.24 -0.31
CA ASN A 126 3.03 13.13 0.56
C ASN A 126 2.78 13.47 2.02
N PHE A 127 2.34 12.46 2.79
CA PHE A 127 2.11 12.52 4.22
C PHE A 127 3.00 11.50 4.90
N THR A 128 3.76 11.90 5.92
CA THR A 128 4.63 11.03 6.70
C THR A 128 4.30 11.15 8.18
N VAL A 129 4.00 10.04 8.84
CA VAL A 129 3.78 10.02 10.29
C VAL A 129 5.14 10.10 10.99
N LYS A 130 5.45 11.19 11.68
CA LYS A 130 6.78 11.44 12.27
C LYS A 130 6.89 10.95 13.71
N ASP A 131 5.91 11.24 14.54
CA ASP A 131 5.87 10.77 15.92
C ASP A 131 4.45 10.80 16.50
N PHE A 132 4.32 10.15 17.65
CA PHE A 132 3.19 10.29 18.55
C PHE A 132 3.71 10.86 19.87
N PHE A 133 3.12 11.95 20.34
CA PHE A 133 3.65 12.71 21.47
C PHE A 133 2.54 13.26 22.35
N ILE A 134 2.89 13.64 23.58
CA ILE A 134 1.99 14.28 24.54
C ILE A 134 2.52 15.69 24.80
N GLU A 135 1.63 16.69 24.90
CA GLU A 135 2.01 18.06 25.27
C GLU A 135 1.82 18.29 26.78
N GLY A 136 2.82 18.92 27.41
CA GLY A 136 2.78 19.33 28.82
C GLY A 136 3.17 18.24 29.82
N ASP A 137 3.19 18.61 31.10
CA ASP A 137 3.53 17.76 32.25
C ASP A 137 2.30 17.04 32.85
N ASP A 138 1.10 17.32 32.34
CA ASP A 138 -0.16 16.95 32.98
C ASP A 138 -0.62 15.55 32.56
N TYR A 139 0.15 14.55 33.00
CA TYR A 139 -0.28 13.18 33.00
C TYR A 139 -1.09 12.92 34.28
N GLY A 140 -2.40 13.15 34.23
CA GLY A 140 -3.30 12.92 35.38
C GLY A 140 -3.35 11.50 35.94
N ILE A 141 -2.58 10.53 35.41
CA ILE A 141 -2.59 9.11 35.82
C ILE A 141 -1.19 8.41 35.71
N GLY A 142 -0.08 9.12 35.89
CA GLY A 142 1.25 8.50 36.08
C GLY A 142 1.79 7.53 35.01
N VAL A 143 1.61 7.77 33.71
CA VAL A 143 2.33 7.00 32.68
C VAL A 143 3.69 7.63 32.43
N ASN A 144 4.71 6.78 32.40
CA ASN A 144 6.09 7.16 32.21
C ASN A 144 6.26 7.97 30.93
N THR A 145 6.79 9.19 31.07
CA THR A 145 7.42 9.93 29.98
C THR A 145 8.44 9.01 29.28
N GLY A 146 8.33 8.87 27.96
CA GLY A 146 9.19 7.99 27.17
C GLY A 146 8.59 6.65 26.73
N LEU A 147 7.36 6.31 27.13
CA LEU A 147 6.62 5.19 26.52
C LEU A 147 5.89 5.65 25.27
N MET A 148 6.05 4.90 24.17
CA MET A 148 5.28 5.11 22.95
C MET A 148 3.79 4.93 23.26
N PRO A 149 2.91 5.85 22.81
CA PRO A 149 1.49 5.73 23.05
C PRO A 149 0.92 4.40 22.49
N PRO A 150 -0.19 3.88 23.04
CA PRO A 150 -0.73 2.56 22.70
C PRO A 150 -1.45 2.53 21.34
N VAL A 151 -0.80 3.08 20.30
CA VAL A 151 -1.23 3.02 18.91
C VAL A 151 -1.12 1.57 18.45
N TYR A 152 -2.25 0.98 18.08
CA TYR A 152 -2.28 -0.34 17.44
C TYR A 152 -2.21 -0.16 15.92
N GLU A 153 -3.03 0.73 15.38
CA GLU A 153 -3.04 1.12 13.97
C GLU A 153 -3.34 2.62 13.85
N MET A 154 -2.94 3.24 12.75
CA MET A 154 -3.40 4.58 12.37
C MET A 154 -3.71 4.59 10.88
N ASN A 155 -4.88 5.10 10.50
CA ASN A 155 -5.11 5.55 9.14
C ASN A 155 -4.71 7.02 9.07
N PHE A 156 -3.72 7.34 8.23
CA PHE A 156 -3.20 8.69 8.08
C PHE A 156 -3.58 9.36 6.76
N ILE A 157 -4.31 8.65 5.90
CA ILE A 157 -5.07 9.19 4.78
C ILE A 157 -6.39 8.41 4.72
N GLN A 158 -7.52 9.10 4.66
CA GLN A 158 -8.82 8.50 4.37
C GLN A 158 -9.63 9.44 3.46
N LEU A 159 -9.94 8.98 2.25
CA LEU A 159 -10.61 9.78 1.22
C LEU A 159 -11.86 9.06 0.70
N PRO A 160 -13.08 9.60 0.87
CA PRO A 160 -14.30 9.07 0.28
C PRO A 160 -14.38 9.39 -1.21
N VAL A 161 -13.54 8.75 -2.02
CA VAL A 161 -13.46 8.98 -3.47
C VAL A 161 -14.69 8.41 -4.18
N LYS A 162 -15.31 9.23 -5.05
CA LYS A 162 -16.45 8.80 -5.88
C LYS A 162 -16.13 7.52 -6.65
N ASN A 163 -17.14 6.68 -6.82
CA ASN A 163 -17.02 5.59 -7.78
C ASN A 163 -16.89 6.16 -9.19
N ARG A 164 -15.81 5.80 -9.88
CA ARG A 164 -15.58 6.09 -11.28
C ARG A 164 -15.74 4.82 -12.11
N LYS A 165 -15.57 4.94 -13.43
CA LYS A 165 -15.74 3.84 -14.38
C LYS A 165 -14.83 2.64 -14.07
N TYR A 166 -13.61 2.91 -13.61
CA TYR A 166 -12.59 1.91 -13.34
C TYR A 166 -12.04 2.04 -11.91
N PHE A 167 -11.62 0.91 -11.37
CA PHE A 167 -10.95 0.82 -10.09
C PHE A 167 -9.85 -0.24 -10.15
N GLY A 168 -8.68 0.07 -9.59
CA GLY A 168 -7.51 -0.77 -9.62
C GLY A 168 -7.04 -1.03 -8.20
N GLU A 169 -7.45 -2.16 -7.64
CA GLU A 169 -7.15 -2.56 -6.25
C GLU A 169 -5.65 -2.51 -5.95
N TRP A 170 -4.83 -3.06 -6.84
CA TRP A 170 -3.38 -3.19 -6.64
C TRP A 170 -2.63 -1.86 -6.57
N LEU A 171 -3.12 -0.83 -7.24
CA LEU A 171 -2.52 0.50 -7.18
C LEU A 171 -3.34 1.46 -6.31
N ASN A 172 -4.49 1.03 -5.79
CA ASN A 172 -5.43 1.87 -5.06
C ASN A 172 -5.81 3.16 -5.82
N VAL A 173 -6.35 2.98 -7.03
CA VAL A 173 -6.70 4.08 -7.94
C VAL A 173 -8.13 3.95 -8.45
N SER A 174 -8.88 5.06 -8.41
CA SER A 174 -10.21 5.22 -9.01
C SER A 174 -10.10 6.21 -10.16
N TRP A 175 -10.51 5.81 -11.37
CA TRP A 175 -10.39 6.68 -12.56
C TRP A 175 -11.49 6.46 -13.60
N ASP A 176 -11.65 7.45 -14.46
CA ASP A 176 -12.45 7.42 -15.69
C ASP A 176 -11.68 8.12 -16.81
N GLU A 177 -12.35 8.64 -17.84
CA GLU A 177 -11.71 9.36 -18.94
C GLU A 177 -11.23 10.77 -18.56
N LYS A 178 -11.67 11.32 -17.43
CA LYS A 178 -11.43 12.72 -17.04
C LYS A 178 -10.33 12.87 -16.00
N VAL A 179 -10.34 12.01 -14.99
CA VAL A 179 -9.43 12.12 -13.84
C VAL A 179 -9.15 10.77 -13.20
N ALA A 180 -7.95 10.63 -12.68
CA ALA A 180 -7.51 9.54 -11.82
C ALA A 180 -7.20 10.08 -10.43
N VAL A 181 -7.63 9.35 -9.39
CA VAL A 181 -7.34 9.63 -7.98
C VAL A 181 -6.67 8.41 -7.39
N ASN A 182 -5.48 8.59 -6.84
CA ASN A 182 -4.63 7.52 -6.36
C ASN A 182 -4.06 7.85 -4.96
N VAL A 183 -4.09 6.85 -4.07
CA VAL A 183 -3.35 6.87 -2.80
C VAL A 183 -2.28 5.78 -2.89
N LEU A 184 -1.01 6.19 -2.90
CA LEU A 184 0.13 5.32 -3.18
C LEU A 184 1.08 5.28 -1.99
N ALA A 185 1.51 4.09 -1.58
CA ALA A 185 2.57 3.94 -0.59
C ALA A 185 3.88 4.55 -1.11
N THR A 186 4.57 5.28 -0.24
CA THR A 186 5.90 5.83 -0.51
C THR A 186 7.00 5.14 0.31
N ASP A 187 6.60 4.12 1.07
CA ASP A 187 7.43 3.29 1.92
C ASP A 187 6.84 1.86 1.97
N ILE A 188 7.67 0.86 2.30
CA ILE A 188 7.28 -0.57 2.30
C ILE A 188 6.42 -0.97 3.51
N HIS A 189 6.36 -0.15 4.56
CA HIS A 189 5.60 -0.41 5.78
C HIS A 189 4.20 0.21 5.77
N ALA A 190 3.91 1.07 4.78
CA ALA A 190 2.59 1.65 4.59
C ALA A 190 1.59 0.62 4.05
N ARG A 191 0.48 0.43 4.77
CA ARG A 191 -0.66 -0.34 4.32
C ARG A 191 -1.54 0.56 3.44
N ILE A 192 -1.81 0.12 2.21
CA ILE A 192 -2.70 0.79 1.27
C ILE A 192 -3.91 -0.09 1.02
N ASP A 193 -5.11 0.45 1.17
CA ASP A 193 -6.35 -0.29 0.97
C ASP A 193 -7.50 0.61 0.48
N ALA A 194 -8.62 -0.02 0.11
CA ALA A 194 -9.87 0.65 -0.21
C ALA A 194 -11.08 -0.07 0.41
N GLU A 195 -11.87 0.67 1.18
CA GLU A 195 -13.15 0.16 1.67
C GLU A 195 -14.28 0.51 0.69
N LYS A 196 -15.00 -0.49 0.20
CA LYS A 196 -16.18 -0.26 -0.65
C LYS A 196 -17.38 0.22 0.17
N ARG A 197 -17.94 1.37 -0.23
CA ARG A 197 -19.19 1.92 0.33
C ARG A 197 -20.24 2.09 -0.78
N ALA A 198 -21.48 2.38 -0.40
CA ALA A 198 -22.53 2.69 -1.37
C ALA A 198 -22.25 4.06 -2.02
N GLY A 199 -21.94 4.07 -3.32
CA GLY A 199 -21.69 5.29 -4.10
C GLY A 199 -20.22 5.76 -4.15
N TYR A 200 -19.36 5.28 -3.25
CA TYR A 200 -17.96 5.70 -3.16
C TYR A 200 -17.05 4.60 -2.58
N LYS A 201 -15.74 4.85 -2.54
CA LYS A 201 -14.76 4.04 -1.82
C LYS A 201 -13.94 4.91 -0.89
N ILE A 202 -13.57 4.39 0.27
CA ILE A 202 -12.60 5.05 1.14
C ILE A 202 -11.21 4.56 0.74
N LEU A 203 -10.51 5.32 -0.10
CA LEU A 203 -9.09 5.06 -0.36
C LEU A 203 -8.32 5.48 0.89
N ASN A 204 -7.52 4.58 1.44
CA ASN A 204 -6.81 4.83 2.67
C ASN A 204 -5.33 4.42 2.61
N ALA A 205 -4.55 5.10 3.45
CA ALA A 205 -3.20 4.70 3.82
C ALA A 205 -3.11 4.63 5.34
N GLY A 206 -2.50 3.56 5.85
CA GLY A 206 -2.36 3.33 7.27
C GLY A 206 -1.06 2.64 7.64
N LEU A 207 -0.88 2.49 8.95
CA LEU A 207 0.29 1.87 9.57
C LEU A 207 -0.16 0.96 10.73
N GLU A 208 0.70 0.00 11.08
CA GLU A 208 0.43 -1.01 12.10
C GLU A 208 1.60 -1.11 13.06
N ARG A 209 1.32 -1.25 14.36
CA ARG A 209 2.32 -1.29 15.42
C ARG A 209 3.38 -2.37 15.22
N ASP A 210 2.92 -3.54 14.82
CA ASP A 210 3.78 -4.73 14.72
C ASP A 210 4.63 -4.70 13.43
N ILE A 211 4.42 -3.70 12.56
CA ILE A 211 5.24 -3.42 11.38
C ILE A 211 6.11 -2.19 11.63
N GLN A 212 5.52 -0.99 11.69
CA GLN A 212 6.20 0.28 11.96
C GLN A 212 5.19 1.40 12.27
N LEU A 213 5.46 2.22 13.29
CA LEU A 213 4.56 3.33 13.69
C LEU A 213 5.00 4.72 13.22
N THR A 214 6.29 4.92 12.94
CA THR A 214 6.86 6.23 12.59
C THR A 214 7.65 6.12 11.30
N ASP A 215 7.82 7.24 10.60
CA ASP A 215 8.45 7.32 9.28
C ASP A 215 7.73 6.51 8.18
N VAL A 216 6.47 6.15 8.43
CA VAL A 216 5.58 5.54 7.43
C VAL A 216 4.92 6.65 6.61
N SER A 217 4.88 6.48 5.30
CA SER A 217 4.38 7.52 4.39
C SER A 217 3.60 7.02 3.18
N ALA A 218 2.74 7.90 2.67
CA ALA A 218 1.98 7.69 1.45
C ALA A 218 1.66 9.03 0.76
N ALA A 219 1.51 8.97 -0.57
CA ALA A 219 1.21 10.11 -1.42
C ALA A 219 -0.20 10.05 -2.01
N ILE A 220 -0.83 11.22 -2.11
CA ILE A 220 -2.04 11.42 -2.90
C ILE A 220 -1.62 11.95 -4.27
N ILE A 221 -2.15 11.34 -5.34
CA ILE A 221 -2.00 11.80 -6.71
C ILE A 221 -3.39 12.02 -7.29
N VAL A 222 -3.60 13.18 -7.91
CA VAL A 222 -4.78 13.44 -8.76
C VAL A 222 -4.27 14.03 -10.06
N SER A 223 -4.69 13.46 -11.18
CA SER A 223 -4.23 13.90 -12.50
C SER A 223 -5.20 13.49 -13.60
N LYS A 224 -4.91 13.85 -14.84
CA LYS A 224 -5.50 13.12 -15.97
C LYS A 224 -5.07 11.65 -15.94
N PRO A 225 -5.90 10.74 -16.48
CA PRO A 225 -5.60 9.30 -16.47
C PRO A 225 -4.34 8.91 -17.24
N ASP A 226 -4.03 9.59 -18.34
CA ASP A 226 -2.85 9.35 -19.18
C ASP A 226 -1.54 9.83 -18.54
N GLU A 227 -1.62 10.84 -17.67
CA GLU A 227 -0.49 11.38 -16.91
C GLU A 227 -0.21 10.59 -15.61
N LEU A 228 -1.14 9.74 -15.16
CA LEU A 228 -1.05 9.06 -13.85
C LEU A 228 0.26 8.28 -13.70
N LEU A 229 0.61 7.47 -14.70
CA LEU A 229 1.83 6.65 -14.60
C LEU A 229 3.11 7.49 -14.62
N ASP A 230 3.11 8.70 -15.21
CA ASP A 230 4.26 9.61 -15.10
C ASP A 230 4.38 10.21 -13.70
N ASN A 231 3.25 10.55 -13.09
CA ASN A 231 3.22 11.02 -11.70
C ASN A 231 3.66 9.92 -10.73
N ILE A 232 3.21 8.68 -10.94
CA ILE A 232 3.68 7.51 -10.18
C ILE A 232 5.18 7.31 -10.39
N ALA A 233 5.69 7.37 -11.63
CA ALA A 233 7.12 7.27 -11.89
C ALA A 233 7.94 8.32 -11.12
N ARG A 234 7.37 9.51 -10.90
CA ARG A 234 8.00 10.54 -10.08
C ARG A 234 8.03 10.21 -8.60
N VAL A 235 6.94 9.69 -8.06
CA VAL A 235 6.93 9.13 -6.70
C VAL A 235 7.93 7.98 -6.58
N GLU A 236 7.98 7.08 -7.57
CA GLU A 236 8.95 6.00 -7.57
C GLU A 236 10.38 6.54 -7.49
N GLU A 237 10.74 7.55 -8.29
CA GLU A 237 12.06 8.19 -8.26
C GLU A 237 12.38 8.87 -6.92
N ASP A 238 11.46 9.70 -6.41
CA ASP A 238 11.68 10.51 -5.21
C ASP A 238 11.85 9.65 -3.94
N PHE A 239 11.22 8.47 -3.90
CA PHE A 239 11.25 7.55 -2.76
C PHE A 239 12.05 6.26 -3.03
N ASP A 240 12.79 6.19 -4.13
CA ASP A 240 13.58 5.03 -4.56
C ASP A 240 12.76 3.71 -4.61
N LEU A 241 11.51 3.79 -5.06
CA LEU A 241 10.64 2.62 -5.22
C LEU A 241 10.96 1.85 -6.51
N PRO A 242 10.57 0.56 -6.61
CA PRO A 242 10.66 -0.19 -7.85
C PRO A 242 10.01 0.55 -9.03
N ARG A 243 10.63 0.50 -10.21
CA ARG A 243 10.21 1.22 -11.43
C ARG A 243 9.01 0.56 -12.14
N GLY A 244 7.91 0.40 -11.41
CA GLY A 244 6.69 -0.28 -11.85
C GLY A 244 5.95 0.47 -12.96
N ALA A 245 5.98 1.80 -12.95
CA ALA A 245 5.38 2.63 -14.00
C ALA A 245 6.09 2.44 -15.34
N ALA A 246 7.43 2.50 -15.35
CA ALA A 246 8.23 2.24 -16.55
C ALA A 246 7.98 0.84 -17.12
N SER A 247 7.89 -0.18 -16.25
CA SER A 247 7.56 -1.54 -16.67
C SER A 247 6.19 -1.65 -17.35
N ARG A 248 5.17 -0.95 -16.85
CA ARG A 248 3.80 -0.96 -17.41
C ARG A 248 3.69 -0.22 -18.74
N LYS A 249 4.53 0.79 -18.96
CA LYS A 249 4.62 1.53 -20.23
C LYS A 249 5.46 0.81 -21.29
N HIS A 250 6.22 -0.21 -20.90
CA HIS A 250 7.11 -0.91 -21.83
C HIS A 250 6.31 -1.60 -22.94
N GLU A 251 6.79 -1.50 -24.19
CA GLU A 251 6.10 -2.05 -25.38
C GLU A 251 5.86 -3.58 -25.31
N LEU A 252 6.66 -4.27 -24.50
CA LEU A 252 6.55 -5.72 -24.28
C LEU A 252 5.61 -6.12 -23.14
N TYR A 253 5.01 -5.17 -22.41
CA TYR A 253 4.20 -5.47 -21.22
C TYR A 253 3.05 -6.45 -21.50
N ASN A 254 2.36 -6.28 -22.64
CA ASN A 254 1.26 -7.18 -23.07
C ASN A 254 1.74 -8.36 -23.93
N SER A 255 3.05 -8.62 -24.02
CA SER A 255 3.56 -9.75 -24.81
C SER A 255 3.41 -11.06 -24.05
N SER A 256 2.93 -12.09 -24.73
CA SER A 256 3.02 -13.47 -24.25
C SER A 256 4.50 -13.90 -24.12
N TYR A 257 4.76 -14.79 -23.17
CA TYR A 257 6.08 -15.36 -22.95
C TYR A 257 6.16 -16.84 -23.31
N TYR A 258 7.31 -17.25 -23.84
CA TYR A 258 7.68 -18.66 -23.93
C TYR A 258 8.14 -19.15 -22.55
N ALA A 259 7.51 -20.19 -22.02
CA ALA A 259 7.87 -20.76 -20.73
C ALA A 259 9.04 -21.76 -20.89
N ALA A 260 10.26 -21.29 -20.65
CA ALA A 260 11.48 -22.10 -20.81
C ALA A 260 11.76 -22.94 -19.55
N SER A 261 10.88 -23.91 -19.27
CA SER A 261 11.06 -24.83 -18.15
C SER A 261 12.23 -25.78 -18.42
N GLY A 262 13.15 -25.92 -17.46
CA GLY A 262 14.27 -26.84 -17.57
C GLY A 262 15.39 -26.37 -18.51
N MET A 263 15.42 -25.07 -18.85
CA MET A 263 16.48 -24.52 -19.67
C MET A 263 17.83 -24.56 -18.95
N THR A 264 18.87 -24.94 -19.70
CA THR A 264 20.28 -24.98 -19.32
C THR A 264 21.11 -24.27 -20.41
N PRO A 265 22.39 -23.96 -20.16
CA PRO A 265 23.27 -23.44 -21.20
C PRO A 265 23.37 -24.34 -22.45
N GLU A 266 23.31 -25.66 -22.28
CA GLU A 266 23.46 -26.66 -23.35
C GLU A 266 22.23 -26.73 -24.27
N ASN A 267 21.02 -26.62 -23.72
CA ASN A 267 19.78 -26.70 -24.49
C ASN A 267 19.19 -25.32 -24.89
N ALA A 268 19.87 -24.23 -24.55
CA ALA A 268 19.41 -22.86 -24.79
C ALA A 268 19.05 -22.58 -26.27
N ASP A 269 19.84 -23.12 -27.22
CA ASP A 269 19.58 -22.93 -28.65
C ASP A 269 18.24 -23.52 -29.10
N GLU A 270 17.85 -24.65 -28.51
CA GLU A 270 16.58 -25.31 -28.82
C GLU A 270 15.40 -24.48 -28.28
N HIS A 271 15.49 -24.00 -27.05
CA HIS A 271 14.47 -23.09 -26.50
C HIS A 271 14.35 -21.79 -27.32
N ILE A 272 15.48 -21.20 -27.72
CA ILE A 272 15.49 -20.01 -28.58
C ILE A 272 14.84 -20.31 -29.94
N LYS A 273 15.17 -21.45 -30.56
CA LYS A 273 14.56 -21.89 -31.81
C LYS A 273 13.04 -21.99 -31.69
N TYR A 274 12.53 -22.69 -30.68
CA TYR A 274 11.08 -22.83 -30.50
C TYR A 274 10.39 -21.53 -30.13
N ALA A 275 11.02 -20.68 -29.30
CA ALA A 275 10.49 -19.36 -29.00
C ALA A 275 10.30 -18.52 -30.29
N LYS A 276 11.30 -18.53 -31.19
CA LYS A 276 11.21 -17.86 -32.50
C LYS A 276 10.15 -18.48 -33.41
N MET A 277 10.09 -19.80 -33.49
CA MET A 277 9.04 -20.50 -34.27
C MET A 277 7.63 -20.15 -33.79
N GLY A 278 7.46 -19.97 -32.47
CA GLY A 278 6.20 -19.54 -31.86
C GLY A 278 5.96 -18.02 -31.91
N GLY A 279 6.87 -17.22 -32.48
CA GLY A 279 6.74 -15.77 -32.53
C GLY A 279 6.88 -15.05 -31.19
N PHE A 280 7.43 -15.71 -30.16
CA PHE A 280 7.59 -15.13 -28.84
C PHE A 280 8.74 -14.12 -28.81
N ARG A 281 8.44 -12.92 -28.31
CA ARG A 281 9.43 -11.85 -28.05
C ARG A 281 9.91 -11.81 -26.61
N THR A 282 9.27 -12.58 -25.73
CA THR A 282 9.64 -12.69 -24.32
C THR A 282 9.76 -14.15 -23.91
N MET A 283 10.63 -14.41 -22.93
CA MET A 283 10.88 -15.75 -22.39
C MET A 283 10.88 -15.68 -20.86
N LYS A 284 10.16 -16.60 -20.22
CA LYS A 284 10.14 -16.76 -18.77
C LYS A 284 11.06 -17.89 -18.37
N LEU A 285 12.07 -17.59 -17.57
CA LEU A 285 12.88 -18.59 -16.89
C LEU A 285 12.33 -18.84 -15.50
N SER A 286 12.11 -20.11 -15.20
CA SER A 286 11.76 -20.49 -13.84
C SER A 286 13.00 -20.55 -12.98
N TYR A 287 12.88 -20.14 -11.72
CA TYR A 287 14.00 -20.17 -10.78
C TYR A 287 14.62 -21.56 -10.63
N HIS A 288 13.88 -22.66 -10.80
CA HIS A 288 14.45 -24.03 -10.72
C HIS A 288 15.50 -24.33 -11.81
N SER A 289 15.53 -23.56 -12.90
CA SER A 289 16.60 -23.62 -13.90
C SER A 289 17.89 -22.92 -13.46
N ILE A 290 17.85 -22.14 -12.37
CA ILE A 290 18.93 -21.25 -11.94
C ILE A 290 19.46 -21.63 -10.56
N VAL A 291 18.54 -21.90 -9.64
CA VAL A 291 18.82 -22.14 -8.22
C VAL A 291 18.28 -23.48 -7.75
N GLU A 292 18.92 -24.05 -6.74
CA GLU A 292 18.49 -25.29 -6.11
C GLU A 292 17.08 -25.12 -5.52
N SER A 293 16.20 -26.06 -5.84
CA SER A 293 14.87 -26.15 -5.24
C SER A 293 14.70 -27.37 -4.33
N GLY A 294 15.63 -28.34 -4.38
CA GLY A 294 15.44 -29.67 -3.82
C GLY A 294 14.33 -30.46 -4.54
N PRO A 295 13.99 -31.67 -4.07
CA PRO A 295 12.81 -32.39 -4.53
C PRO A 295 11.54 -31.54 -4.37
N SER A 296 10.79 -31.39 -5.45
CA SER A 296 9.61 -30.52 -5.53
C SER A 296 9.96 -29.04 -5.23
N TRP A 297 9.98 -28.64 -3.96
CA TRP A 297 10.19 -27.26 -3.51
C TRP A 297 10.89 -27.18 -2.14
N SER A 298 11.52 -28.27 -1.69
CA SER A 298 11.89 -28.42 -0.29
C SER A 298 12.97 -27.44 0.21
N LYS A 299 13.88 -26.99 -0.67
CA LYS A 299 14.90 -25.95 -0.37
C LYS A 299 14.53 -24.53 -0.84
N LYS A 300 13.29 -24.32 -1.25
CA LYS A 300 12.83 -23.02 -1.74
C LYS A 300 13.10 -21.91 -0.70
N GLY A 301 13.55 -20.74 -1.17
CA GLY A 301 13.92 -19.61 -0.31
C GLY A 301 15.43 -19.52 -0.03
N ASP A 302 16.17 -20.61 -0.20
CA ASP A 302 17.63 -20.62 -0.05
C ASP A 302 18.34 -19.91 -1.22
N TYR A 303 17.77 -20.06 -2.42
CA TYR A 303 18.24 -19.49 -3.69
C TYR A 303 19.73 -19.74 -3.99
N ASP A 304 20.25 -20.90 -3.58
CA ASP A 304 21.59 -21.36 -3.92
C ASP A 304 21.75 -21.66 -5.41
N TRP A 305 22.89 -21.36 -6.00
CA TRP A 305 23.18 -21.70 -7.39
C TRP A 305 23.12 -23.20 -7.63
N ARG A 306 22.46 -23.62 -8.72
CA ARG A 306 22.61 -24.98 -9.26
C ARG A 306 23.99 -25.14 -9.85
N LYS A 307 24.95 -25.66 -9.08
CA LYS A 307 26.36 -25.80 -9.50
C LYS A 307 26.60 -26.88 -10.56
N ASP A 308 25.68 -27.84 -10.67
CA ASP A 308 25.58 -28.77 -11.81
C ASP A 308 25.17 -28.05 -13.10
N ILE A 309 24.24 -27.09 -12.95
CA ILE A 309 23.72 -26.08 -13.89
C ILE A 309 24.73 -25.10 -14.48
N LEU A 310 25.21 -24.32 -13.51
CA LEU A 310 25.85 -23.02 -13.58
C LEU A 310 27.03 -23.09 -12.59
N PRO A 311 28.11 -23.80 -12.93
CA PRO A 311 29.24 -24.02 -12.01
C PRO A 311 29.83 -22.69 -11.49
N ASN A 312 29.83 -21.65 -12.30
CA ASN A 312 30.29 -20.30 -11.93
C ASN A 312 29.16 -19.43 -11.35
N GLY A 313 27.90 -19.87 -11.42
CA GLY A 313 26.73 -19.14 -10.93
C GLY A 313 26.37 -17.94 -11.82
N ARG A 314 26.45 -16.73 -11.27
CA ARG A 314 26.07 -15.49 -11.94
C ARG A 314 26.70 -15.30 -13.35
N PRO A 315 28.00 -15.50 -13.58
CA PRO A 315 28.60 -15.33 -14.91
C PRO A 315 28.00 -16.26 -15.97
N ASP A 316 27.66 -17.50 -15.60
CA ASP A 316 27.03 -18.46 -16.53
C ASP A 316 25.61 -18.01 -16.86
N LEU A 317 24.85 -17.53 -15.86
CA LEU A 317 23.52 -16.94 -16.06
C LEU A 317 23.60 -15.70 -16.96
N GLU A 318 24.54 -14.79 -16.74
CA GLU A 318 24.72 -13.59 -17.57
C GLU A 318 25.03 -13.97 -19.03
N LYS A 319 25.86 -15.00 -19.25
CA LYS A 319 26.16 -15.52 -20.60
C LYS A 319 24.90 -16.11 -21.26
N LEU A 320 24.12 -16.90 -20.52
CA LEU A 320 22.87 -17.48 -20.99
C LEU A 320 21.85 -16.38 -21.36
N LEU A 321 21.63 -15.41 -20.46
CA LEU A 321 20.74 -14.27 -20.69
C LEU A 321 21.21 -13.41 -21.88
N GLY A 322 22.53 -13.19 -22.00
CA GLY A 322 23.14 -12.49 -23.12
C GLY A 322 22.86 -13.19 -24.45
N LYS A 323 22.92 -14.52 -24.49
CA LYS A 323 22.58 -15.33 -25.67
C LYS A 323 21.10 -15.24 -26.06
N ILE A 324 20.19 -15.25 -25.09
CA ILE A 324 18.75 -15.06 -25.36
C ILE A 324 18.49 -13.65 -25.90
N LYS A 325 19.09 -12.64 -25.26
CA LYS A 325 18.94 -11.24 -25.64
C LYS A 325 19.51 -10.94 -27.02
N SER A 326 20.67 -11.50 -27.38
CA SER A 326 21.25 -11.34 -28.72
C SER A 326 20.38 -11.92 -29.84
N ASN A 327 19.43 -12.79 -29.48
CA ASN A 327 18.42 -13.33 -30.37
C ASN A 327 17.10 -12.53 -30.41
N GLY A 328 17.08 -11.33 -29.81
CA GLY A 328 15.93 -10.42 -29.82
C GLY A 328 14.82 -10.80 -28.83
N ILE A 329 15.10 -11.65 -27.84
CA ILE A 329 14.12 -12.13 -26.86
C ILE A 329 14.40 -11.49 -25.50
N ALA A 330 13.43 -10.76 -24.95
CA ALA A 330 13.50 -10.24 -23.59
C ALA A 330 13.24 -11.36 -22.58
N THR A 331 13.99 -11.40 -21.48
CA THR A 331 13.88 -12.49 -20.49
C THR A 331 13.34 -11.97 -19.16
N GLY A 332 12.35 -12.69 -18.60
CA GLY A 332 11.86 -12.50 -17.25
C GLY A 332 12.20 -13.69 -16.37
N LEU A 333 12.40 -13.45 -15.07
CA LEU A 333 12.65 -14.50 -14.08
C LEU A 333 11.40 -14.69 -13.22
N HIS A 334 11.01 -15.94 -13.03
CA HIS A 334 9.91 -16.31 -12.16
C HIS A 334 10.48 -16.84 -10.84
N PHE A 335 10.24 -16.09 -9.76
CA PHE A 335 10.56 -16.48 -8.38
C PHE A 335 9.29 -16.55 -7.54
N LEU A 336 9.33 -17.39 -6.52
CA LEU A 336 8.24 -17.53 -5.56
C LEU A 336 8.71 -17.00 -4.19
N HIS A 337 8.81 -15.68 -4.09
CA HIS A 337 9.36 -14.97 -2.93
C HIS A 337 8.54 -15.15 -1.64
N SER A 338 7.24 -15.40 -1.76
CA SER A 338 6.32 -15.52 -0.63
C SER A 338 6.25 -16.92 -0.01
N HIS A 339 7.11 -17.85 -0.42
CA HIS A 339 7.15 -19.16 0.24
C HIS A 339 8.56 -19.64 0.52
N ILE A 340 8.65 -20.48 1.54
CA ILE A 340 9.88 -21.09 2.00
C ILE A 340 9.67 -22.60 2.15
N GLY A 341 10.67 -23.37 1.73
CA GLY A 341 10.65 -24.82 1.81
C GLY A 341 11.02 -25.30 3.22
N ARG A 342 10.51 -26.46 3.63
CA ARG A 342 10.77 -27.01 4.97
C ARG A 342 12.23 -27.42 5.20
N ASP A 343 12.94 -27.77 4.13
CA ASP A 343 14.37 -28.11 4.19
C ASP A 343 15.26 -26.87 4.00
N SER A 344 14.67 -25.68 3.83
CA SER A 344 15.43 -24.43 3.80
C SER A 344 16.23 -24.28 5.07
N ARG A 345 17.46 -23.76 4.94
CA ARG A 345 18.32 -23.43 6.08
C ARG A 345 17.73 -22.37 7.01
N TYR A 346 16.70 -21.64 6.56
CA TYR A 346 15.97 -20.67 7.38
C TYR A 346 14.81 -21.32 8.15
N VAL A 347 14.45 -22.57 7.89
CA VAL A 347 13.34 -23.28 8.57
C VAL A 347 13.86 -24.38 9.47
N THR A 348 14.81 -25.19 8.99
CA THR A 348 15.27 -26.40 9.68
C THR A 348 16.78 -26.34 9.95
N PRO A 349 17.26 -26.79 11.12
CA PRO A 349 16.50 -27.37 12.25
C PRO A 349 15.87 -26.32 13.19
N ILE A 350 16.34 -25.08 13.14
CA ILE A 350 15.84 -23.98 13.97
C ILE A 350 15.35 -22.88 13.01
N PRO A 351 14.07 -22.50 13.05
CA PRO A 351 13.55 -21.42 12.23
C PRO A 351 14.27 -20.09 12.50
N ASP A 352 14.61 -19.37 11.43
CA ASP A 352 15.19 -18.04 11.49
C ASP A 352 14.19 -17.06 12.14
N HIS A 353 14.66 -16.28 13.10
CA HIS A 353 13.85 -15.31 13.86
C HIS A 353 13.15 -14.25 13.00
N ARG A 354 13.57 -14.07 11.74
CA ARG A 354 12.94 -13.15 10.77
C ARG A 354 11.72 -13.73 10.08
N LEU A 355 11.48 -15.04 10.19
CA LEU A 355 10.25 -15.65 9.68
C LEU A 355 9.05 -15.15 10.47
N ASN A 356 7.90 -15.02 9.79
CA ASN A 356 6.68 -14.56 10.45
C ASN A 356 6.17 -15.63 11.43
N LEU A 357 6.40 -15.40 12.73
CA LEU A 357 5.97 -16.28 13.80
C LEU A 357 4.52 -15.94 14.18
N LEU A 358 3.60 -16.84 13.84
CA LEU A 358 2.17 -16.60 14.04
C LEU A 358 1.71 -16.85 15.48
N LYS A 359 2.31 -17.82 16.18
CA LYS A 359 1.93 -18.24 17.53
C LYS A 359 3.11 -18.82 18.29
N TYR A 360 3.03 -18.74 19.62
CA TYR A 360 3.93 -19.41 20.54
C TYR A 360 3.13 -20.34 21.45
N PHE A 361 3.65 -21.54 21.64
CA PHE A 361 3.15 -22.49 22.62
C PHE A 361 4.24 -22.81 23.63
N THR A 362 3.93 -22.63 24.90
CA THR A 362 4.75 -23.07 26.03
C THR A 362 4.28 -24.46 26.41
N ILE A 363 5.20 -25.42 26.40
CA ILE A 363 4.88 -26.79 26.79
C ILE A 363 4.61 -26.80 28.30
N SER A 364 3.47 -27.33 28.72
CA SER A 364 3.06 -27.36 30.13
C SER A 364 3.58 -28.60 30.88
N GLU A 365 4.12 -29.58 30.16
CA GLU A 365 4.66 -30.84 30.70
C GLU A 365 5.97 -31.22 29.96
N PRO A 366 6.87 -32.03 30.55
CA PRO A 366 8.04 -32.53 29.83
C PRO A 366 7.64 -33.34 28.59
N LEU A 367 8.21 -33.02 27.42
CA LEU A 367 7.97 -33.75 26.16
C LEU A 367 9.04 -34.82 25.90
N GLY A 368 8.63 -36.08 25.85
CA GLY A 368 9.46 -37.24 25.53
C GLY A 368 9.49 -37.61 24.04
N MET A 369 10.49 -38.39 23.62
CA MET A 369 10.69 -38.79 22.21
C MET A 369 9.56 -39.66 21.63
N ASN A 370 8.74 -40.30 22.48
CA ASN A 370 7.68 -41.22 22.06
C ASN A 370 6.28 -40.69 22.39
N ASP A 371 6.17 -39.45 22.86
CA ASP A 371 4.88 -38.88 23.24
C ASP A 371 4.03 -38.62 21.99
N THR A 372 2.76 -39.04 22.06
CA THR A 372 1.78 -38.85 20.98
C THR A 372 0.87 -37.65 21.23
N GLU A 373 1.00 -37.01 22.39
CA GLU A 373 0.22 -35.85 22.81
C GLU A 373 1.17 -34.75 23.29
N ILE A 374 0.85 -33.49 22.97
CA ILE A 374 1.63 -32.31 23.38
C ILE A 374 0.72 -31.42 24.23
N PHE A 375 1.08 -31.24 25.50
CA PHE A 375 0.36 -30.38 26.43
C PHE A 375 0.97 -28.97 26.40
N VAL A 376 0.12 -27.97 26.17
CA VAL A 376 0.52 -26.57 26.01
C VAL A 376 -0.32 -25.65 26.88
N GLU A 377 0.26 -24.56 27.38
CA GLU A 377 -0.45 -23.60 28.22
C GLU A 377 -1.46 -22.76 27.42
N GLN A 378 -1.11 -22.37 26.20
CA GLN A 378 -1.96 -21.54 25.33
C GLN A 378 -3.04 -22.38 24.65
N ASN A 379 -4.21 -21.80 24.38
CA ASN A 379 -5.32 -22.51 23.72
C ASN A 379 -5.01 -22.79 22.23
N PRO A 380 -4.83 -24.06 21.82
CA PRO A 380 -4.46 -24.40 20.45
C PRO A 380 -5.67 -24.56 19.52
N LYS A 381 -6.91 -24.35 19.99
CA LYS A 381 -8.16 -24.68 19.27
C LYS A 381 -8.24 -24.08 17.86
N ASN A 382 -7.73 -22.86 17.68
CA ASN A 382 -7.80 -22.11 16.42
C ASN A 382 -6.46 -22.12 15.66
N THR A 383 -5.64 -23.15 15.86
CA THR A 383 -4.39 -23.33 15.12
C THR A 383 -4.66 -24.04 13.80
N THR A 384 -3.87 -23.73 12.77
CA THR A 384 -3.95 -24.37 11.47
C THR A 384 -3.86 -25.88 11.61
N MET A 385 -4.74 -26.58 10.89
CA MET A 385 -4.73 -28.04 10.82
C MET A 385 -4.00 -28.49 9.56
N ALA A 386 -3.12 -29.48 9.68
CA ALA A 386 -2.53 -30.21 8.56
C ALA A 386 -2.74 -31.71 8.79
N ASP A 387 -3.35 -32.40 7.83
CA ASP A 387 -3.64 -33.84 7.89
C ASP A 387 -4.34 -34.29 9.20
N GLY A 388 -5.28 -33.46 9.68
CA GLY A 388 -6.05 -33.75 10.91
C GLY A 388 -5.31 -33.45 12.21
N MET A 389 -4.09 -32.92 12.16
CA MET A 389 -3.28 -32.52 13.32
C MET A 389 -3.11 -31.01 13.39
N ARG A 390 -3.01 -30.45 14.61
CA ARG A 390 -2.70 -29.03 14.81
C ARG A 390 -1.20 -28.79 14.55
N VAL A 391 -0.89 -27.78 13.75
CA VAL A 391 0.49 -27.31 13.54
C VAL A 391 0.85 -26.34 14.66
N LEU A 392 1.35 -26.87 15.77
CA LEU A 392 1.77 -26.08 16.94
C LEU A 392 3.05 -25.30 16.66
#